data_AF-A0A7S6WNJ1-F1
#
_entry.id   AF-A0A7S6WNJ1-F1
#
_cell.length_a   1.000
_cell.length_b   1.000
_cell.length_c   1.000
_cell.angle_alpha   90.00
_cell.angle_beta   90.00
_cell.angle_gamma   90.00
#
_symmetry.space_group_name_H-M   'P 1'
#
loop_
_entity.id
_entity.type
_entity.pdbx_description
1 polymer ?
#
loop_
_entity_poly.entity_id
_entity_poly.type
_entity_poly.pdbx_seq_one_letter_code
_entity_poly.pdbx_strand_id
1 'polypeptide(L)'
;MKKAINVIIGLAVATAIFSGCASKGPKTLGTVSANVKKPELIDHKNLKWNKDVPGWVAEEPQSLQKNSDYKDVYLFKFESPRSKSLEGAELWTKDFSVPSEMARMVKMRVESKAAAAAAGDKDKIDGYIEDVVKTVTDTKLSGFKKESDYWVQMRYFDSEGKPEADDFTYIILYSIPKKTLDRLINDAVNGADEVKPKTETEKAVRDRVREALKEGI
;
A
#
# COMPACT_ATOMS: atom_id res chain seq x y z
N MET A 1 -47.50 -72.19 -11.28
CA MET A 1 -48.78 -71.73 -10.71
C MET A 1 -48.57 -70.28 -10.28
N LYS A 2 -49.05 -69.30 -11.07
CA LYS A 2 -50.30 -68.52 -10.83
C LYS A 2 -50.16 -67.68 -9.54
N LYS A 3 -50.16 -66.34 -9.50
CA LYS A 3 -50.71 -65.26 -10.35
C LYS A 3 -49.93 -63.96 -9.99
N ALA A 4 -49.45 -63.14 -10.94
CA ALA A 4 -50.10 -61.93 -11.48
C ALA A 4 -50.48 -60.91 -10.38
N ILE A 5 -50.07 -59.63 -10.43
CA ILE A 5 -50.56 -58.55 -11.32
C ILE A 5 -49.61 -57.34 -11.10
N ASN A 6 -48.88 -56.85 -12.12
CA ASN A 6 -49.26 -55.82 -13.10
C ASN A 6 -49.43 -54.40 -12.51
N VAL A 7 -48.64 -53.40 -12.99
CA VAL A 7 -49.09 -52.21 -13.80
C VAL A 7 -48.69 -50.92 -13.03
N ILE A 8 -48.14 -49.80 -13.53
CA ILE A 8 -47.84 -49.27 -14.87
C ILE A 8 -46.99 -47.97 -14.72
N ILE A 9 -46.02 -47.80 -15.62
CA ILE A 9 -45.63 -46.61 -16.41
C ILE A 9 -45.28 -45.27 -15.71
N GLY A 10 -44.09 -44.78 -16.06
CA GLY A 10 -43.68 -43.37 -15.97
C GLY A 10 -42.44 -43.11 -16.82
N LEU A 11 -42.65 -42.97 -18.14
CA LEU A 11 -41.70 -42.70 -19.21
C LEU A 11 -40.95 -41.35 -19.02
N ALA A 12 -39.63 -41.31 -19.19
CA ALA A 12 -38.87 -40.20 -19.82
C ALA A 12 -37.35 -40.41 -19.67
N VAL A 13 -36.61 -40.72 -20.73
CA VAL A 13 -35.96 -39.81 -21.70
C VAL A 13 -34.45 -40.04 -21.59
N ALA A 14 -33.87 -40.37 -22.73
CA ALA A 14 -32.44 -40.53 -22.93
C ALA A 14 -31.71 -39.18 -22.80
N THR A 15 -30.58 -39.17 -22.09
CA THR A 15 -29.49 -38.20 -22.28
C THR A 15 -28.20 -38.90 -21.85
N ALA A 16 -27.41 -39.36 -22.82
CA ALA A 16 -26.30 -38.60 -23.39
C ALA A 16 -25.10 -38.56 -22.42
N ILE A 17 -24.12 -39.39 -22.76
CA ILE A 17 -22.77 -39.41 -22.23
C ILE A 17 -22.16 -38.02 -22.45
N PHE A 18 -21.91 -37.28 -21.37
CA PHE A 18 -20.91 -36.23 -21.36
C PHE A 18 -19.84 -36.60 -20.33
N SER A 19 -18.70 -36.99 -20.87
CA SER A 19 -17.40 -36.97 -20.20
C SER A 19 -17.19 -35.62 -19.52
N GLY A 20 -17.34 -35.58 -18.20
CA GLY A 20 -17.14 -34.40 -17.37
C GLY A 20 -15.86 -34.55 -16.55
N CYS A 21 -14.94 -33.61 -16.74
CA CYS A 21 -13.60 -33.52 -16.16
C CYS A 21 -13.47 -33.98 -14.71
N ALA A 22 -12.40 -34.74 -14.47
CA ALA A 22 -11.68 -34.79 -13.20
C ALA A 22 -11.16 -33.39 -12.84
N SER A 23 -12.05 -32.51 -12.37
CA SER A 23 -11.64 -31.31 -11.66
C SER A 23 -11.43 -31.69 -10.20
N LYS A 24 -10.19 -31.57 -9.75
CA LYS A 24 -9.86 -31.56 -8.33
C LYS A 24 -10.77 -30.51 -7.69
N GLY A 25 -11.64 -30.95 -6.77
CA GLY A 25 -12.51 -30.05 -6.02
C GLY A 25 -11.71 -28.93 -5.36
N PRO A 26 -12.37 -27.81 -5.02
CA PRO A 26 -11.69 -26.68 -4.41
C PRO A 26 -10.95 -27.18 -3.18
N LYS A 27 -9.63 -26.97 -3.13
CA LYS A 27 -8.85 -27.23 -1.92
C LYS A 27 -9.55 -26.46 -0.81
N THR A 28 -10.15 -27.19 0.13
CA THR A 28 -10.66 -26.62 1.37
C THR A 28 -9.53 -25.81 1.96
N LEU A 29 -9.72 -24.49 2.07
CA LEU A 29 -8.83 -23.63 2.84
C LEU A 29 -8.76 -24.25 4.23
N GLY A 30 -7.55 -24.65 4.63
CA GLY A 30 -7.33 -25.41 5.86
C GLY A 30 -7.98 -24.71 7.05
N THR A 31 -8.65 -25.49 7.90
CA THR A 31 -9.23 -25.01 9.15
C THR A 31 -8.10 -24.38 9.99
N VAL A 32 -8.20 -23.08 10.29
CA VAL A 32 -7.27 -22.42 11.21
C VAL A 32 -7.43 -23.10 12.57
N SER A 33 -6.35 -23.73 13.05
CA SER A 33 -6.35 -24.41 14.35
C SER A 33 -6.79 -23.45 15.45
N ALA A 34 -7.69 -23.90 16.33
CA ALA A 34 -8.18 -23.12 17.47
C ALA A 34 -7.08 -22.77 18.49
N ASN A 35 -5.88 -23.35 18.36
CA ASN A 35 -4.74 -23.15 19.24
C ASN A 35 -3.79 -22.01 18.84
N VAL A 36 -4.04 -21.32 17.73
CA VAL A 36 -3.19 -20.19 17.31
C VAL A 36 -3.47 -18.98 18.21
N LYS A 37 -2.55 -18.72 19.15
CA LYS A 37 -2.61 -17.51 19.98
C LYS A 37 -2.29 -16.27 19.15
N LYS A 38 -3.03 -15.19 19.42
CA LYS A 38 -2.77 -13.88 18.82
C LYS A 38 -1.53 -13.26 19.48
N PRO A 39 -0.80 -12.37 18.76
CA PRO A 39 0.26 -11.61 19.37
C PRO A 39 -0.24 -10.78 20.57
N GLU A 40 0.57 -10.70 21.61
CA GLU A 40 0.26 -9.98 22.85
C GLU A 40 1.14 -8.73 22.97
N LEU A 41 0.55 -7.58 23.27
CA LEU A 41 1.31 -6.35 23.55
C LEU A 41 1.92 -6.46 24.95
N ILE A 42 3.25 -6.48 25.02
CA ILE A 42 3.99 -6.67 26.28
C ILE A 42 4.72 -5.41 26.75
N ASP A 43 5.07 -4.51 25.83
CA ASP A 43 5.65 -3.20 26.16
C ASP A 43 5.34 -2.17 25.07
N HIS A 44 5.43 -0.89 25.41
CA HIS A 44 5.36 0.21 24.46
C HIS A 44 5.95 1.50 25.05
N LYS A 45 6.24 2.46 24.16
CA LYS A 45 6.88 3.74 24.50
C LYS A 45 6.30 4.44 25.73
N ASN A 46 4.98 4.40 25.89
CA ASN A 46 4.29 5.07 26.99
C ASN A 46 4.08 4.25 28.27
N LEU A 47 4.41 2.95 28.29
CA LEU A 47 3.97 2.03 29.34
C LEU A 47 4.43 2.46 30.74
N LYS A 48 5.67 2.93 30.87
CA LYS A 48 6.24 3.39 32.15
C LYS A 48 5.50 4.56 32.80
N TRP A 49 4.67 5.29 32.05
CA TRP A 49 3.83 6.37 32.54
C TRP A 49 2.36 5.97 32.68
N ASN A 50 2.04 4.69 32.52
CA ASN A 50 0.67 4.15 32.57
C ASN A 50 -0.29 4.89 31.62
N LYS A 51 0.19 5.23 30.42
CA LYS A 51 -0.61 5.86 29.35
C LYS A 51 -0.79 4.87 28.22
N ASP A 52 -1.99 4.86 27.63
CA ASP A 52 -2.31 3.99 26.51
C ASP A 52 -1.47 4.29 25.25
N VAL A 53 -1.49 3.32 24.33
CA VAL A 53 -1.00 3.51 22.96
C VAL A 53 -1.84 4.60 22.28
N PRO A 54 -1.24 5.67 21.73
CA PRO A 54 -2.00 6.71 21.05
C PRO A 54 -2.81 6.15 19.86
N GLY A 55 -4.05 6.64 19.68
CA GLY A 55 -4.95 6.16 18.62
C GLY A 55 -4.33 6.18 17.22
N TRP A 56 -3.52 7.20 16.92
CA TRP A 56 -2.86 7.35 15.62
C TRP A 56 -1.95 6.18 15.23
N VAL A 57 -1.45 5.42 16.20
CA VAL A 57 -0.58 4.26 15.95
C VAL A 57 -1.36 3.16 15.22
N ALA A 58 -2.60 2.91 15.64
CA ALA A 58 -3.47 1.88 15.07
C ALA A 58 -4.31 2.37 13.88
N GLU A 59 -4.37 3.68 13.64
CA GLU A 59 -5.15 4.27 12.56
C GLU A 59 -4.41 4.28 11.22
N GLU A 60 -5.17 4.17 10.13
CA GLU A 60 -4.66 4.35 8.77
C GLU A 60 -4.44 5.84 8.44
N PRO A 61 -3.42 6.20 7.64
CA PRO A 61 -3.14 7.58 7.26
C PRO A 61 -4.34 8.34 6.68
N GLN A 62 -5.18 7.66 5.91
CA GLN A 62 -6.37 8.24 5.28
C GLN A 62 -7.46 8.58 6.30
N SER A 63 -7.54 7.83 7.39
CA SER A 63 -8.43 8.15 8.52
C SER A 63 -7.89 9.34 9.29
N LEU A 64 -6.57 9.35 9.56
CA LEU A 64 -5.90 10.47 10.22
C LEU A 64 -6.04 11.78 9.45
N GLN A 65 -5.95 11.73 8.12
CA GLN A 65 -6.03 12.91 7.27
C GLN A 65 -7.40 13.61 7.30
N LYS A 66 -8.44 12.97 7.85
CA LYS A 66 -9.75 13.59 8.09
C LYS A 66 -9.75 14.55 9.27
N ASN A 67 -8.74 14.49 10.15
CA ASN A 67 -8.55 15.46 11.22
C ASN A 67 -8.20 16.83 10.61
N SER A 68 -8.82 17.90 11.16
CA SER A 68 -8.55 19.29 10.78
C SER A 68 -7.07 19.66 10.84
N ASP A 69 -6.30 19.04 11.73
CA ASP A 69 -4.87 19.29 11.92
C ASP A 69 -4.04 18.92 10.69
N TYR A 70 -4.58 18.06 9.81
CA TYR A 70 -3.84 17.49 8.68
C TYR A 70 -4.42 17.84 7.30
N LYS A 71 -5.37 18.79 7.25
CA LYS A 71 -6.08 19.16 6.00
C LYS A 71 -5.16 19.69 4.90
N ASP A 72 -4.09 20.39 5.27
CA ASP A 72 -3.18 21.11 4.36
C ASP A 72 -1.85 20.37 4.13
N VAL A 73 -1.75 19.14 4.63
CA VAL A 73 -0.56 18.29 4.47
C VAL A 73 -0.93 16.95 3.87
N TYR A 74 0.03 16.30 3.21
CA TYR A 74 -0.02 14.86 2.99
C TYR A 74 0.60 14.16 4.20
N LEU A 75 -0.08 13.14 4.73
CA LEU A 75 0.39 12.31 5.83
C LEU A 75 0.97 11.00 5.32
N PHE A 76 2.01 10.54 6.02
CA PHE A 76 2.72 9.31 5.72
C PHE A 76 3.03 8.57 7.01
N LYS A 77 2.45 7.39 7.18
CA LYS A 77 2.76 6.49 8.30
C LYS A 77 3.63 5.35 7.79
N PHE A 78 4.70 5.06 8.50
CA PHE A 78 5.61 3.95 8.18
C PHE A 78 5.75 3.06 9.40
N GLU A 79 5.83 1.76 9.14
CA GLU A 79 6.01 0.73 10.16
C GLU A 79 7.21 -0.13 9.81
N SER A 80 8.06 -0.40 10.79
CA SER A 80 9.20 -1.29 10.61
C SER A 80 8.73 -2.74 10.42
N PRO A 81 9.50 -3.57 9.71
CA PRO A 81 9.46 -5.01 9.95
C PRO A 81 9.68 -5.32 11.44
N ARG A 82 9.23 -6.50 11.88
CA ARG A 82 9.52 -6.99 13.23
C ARG A 82 11.04 -7.05 13.45
N SER A 83 11.50 -6.57 14.60
CA SER A 83 12.92 -6.55 14.94
C SER A 83 13.16 -7.00 16.38
N LYS A 84 14.25 -7.73 16.61
CA LYS A 84 14.72 -8.06 17.97
C LYS A 84 15.33 -6.86 18.70
N SER A 85 15.63 -5.78 17.97
CA SER A 85 16.21 -4.54 18.51
C SER A 85 15.34 -3.35 18.14
N LEU A 86 14.93 -2.56 19.14
CA LEU A 86 14.22 -1.29 18.92
C LEU A 86 15.05 -0.33 18.07
N GLU A 87 16.35 -0.20 18.38
CA GLU A 87 17.27 0.65 17.61
C GLU A 87 17.37 0.18 16.16
N GLY A 88 17.42 -1.14 15.93
CA GLY A 88 17.41 -1.71 14.59
C GLY A 88 16.11 -1.41 13.82
N ALA A 89 14.96 -1.51 14.47
CA ALA A 89 13.67 -1.15 13.89
C ALA A 89 13.60 0.34 13.53
N GLU A 90 14.07 1.20 14.44
CA GLU A 90 14.11 2.65 14.26
C GLU A 90 15.01 3.04 13.08
N LEU A 91 16.25 2.54 13.03
CA LEU A 91 17.20 2.82 11.97
C LEU A 91 16.68 2.34 10.61
N TRP A 92 16.16 1.11 10.55
CA TRP A 92 15.59 0.56 9.33
C TRP A 92 14.45 1.43 8.78
N THR A 93 13.57 1.88 9.67
CA THR A 93 12.41 2.68 9.27
C THR A 93 12.86 4.03 8.74
N LYS A 94 13.72 4.73 9.48
CA LYS A 94 14.14 6.10 9.14
C LYS A 94 15.01 6.16 7.89
N ASP A 95 15.94 5.22 7.74
CA ASP A 95 16.97 5.32 6.71
C ASP A 95 16.60 4.59 5.43
N PHE A 96 15.74 3.56 5.50
CA PHE A 96 15.40 2.72 4.35
C PHE A 96 13.91 2.78 3.99
N SER A 97 13.01 2.63 4.95
CA SER A 97 11.57 2.54 4.65
C SER A 97 10.99 3.90 4.28
N VAL A 98 11.30 4.94 5.06
CA VAL A 98 10.80 6.30 4.83
C VAL A 98 11.19 6.81 3.43
N PRO A 99 12.47 6.87 3.02
CA PRO A 99 12.83 7.40 1.70
C PRO A 99 12.22 6.63 0.52
N SER A 100 12.22 5.30 0.58
CA SER A 100 11.75 4.44 -0.52
C SER A 100 10.23 4.52 -0.71
N GLU A 101 9.46 4.46 0.38
CA GLU A 101 8.01 4.55 0.32
C GLU A 101 7.53 5.95 -0.06
N MET A 102 8.25 7.00 0.36
CA MET A 102 7.96 8.37 -0.08
C MET A 102 8.14 8.51 -1.59
N ALA A 103 9.25 8.01 -2.14
CA ALA A 103 9.49 7.99 -3.57
C ALA A 103 8.38 7.26 -4.32
N ARG A 104 7.97 6.08 -3.80
CA ARG A 104 6.85 5.31 -4.35
C ARG A 104 5.53 6.08 -4.34
N MET A 105 5.23 6.79 -3.26
CA MET A 105 3.99 7.57 -3.15
C MET A 105 3.97 8.79 -4.07
N VAL A 106 5.08 9.53 -4.16
CA VAL A 106 5.21 10.61 -5.14
C VAL A 106 5.01 10.06 -6.56
N LYS A 107 5.68 8.94 -6.88
CA LYS A 107 5.52 8.26 -8.17
C LYS A 107 4.06 7.93 -8.47
N MET A 108 3.37 7.25 -7.57
CA MET A 108 1.96 6.87 -7.78
C MET A 108 1.05 8.07 -8.04
N ARG A 109 1.26 9.19 -7.33
CA ARG A 109 0.43 10.40 -7.51
C ARG A 109 0.70 11.09 -8.84
N VAL A 110 1.98 11.27 -9.18
CA VAL A 110 2.39 11.82 -10.48
C VAL A 110 1.88 10.94 -11.61
N GLU A 111 2.08 9.61 -11.53
CA GLU A 111 1.58 8.66 -12.52
C GLU A 111 0.06 8.69 -12.65
N SER A 112 -0.68 8.78 -11.54
CA SER A 112 -2.14 8.83 -11.55
C SER A 112 -2.66 10.08 -12.27
N LYS A 113 -2.12 11.26 -11.93
CA LYS A 113 -2.50 12.53 -12.57
C LYS A 113 -2.05 12.57 -14.04
N ALA A 114 -0.85 12.09 -14.34
CA ALA A 114 -0.31 12.05 -15.69
C ALA A 114 -1.09 11.08 -16.59
N ALA A 115 -1.44 9.88 -16.10
CA ALA A 115 -2.24 8.93 -16.86
C ALA A 115 -3.62 9.48 -17.21
N ALA A 116 -4.25 10.22 -16.29
CA ALA A 116 -5.52 10.90 -16.56
C ALA A 116 -5.37 11.97 -17.66
N ALA A 117 -4.28 12.74 -17.65
CA ALA A 117 -4.00 13.77 -18.65
C ALA A 117 -3.58 13.22 -20.03
N ALA A 118 -2.89 12.07 -20.04
CA ALA A 118 -2.39 11.44 -21.25
C ALA A 118 -3.49 10.92 -22.18
N ALA A 119 -4.72 10.73 -21.68
CA ALA A 119 -5.88 10.27 -22.45
C ALA A 119 -5.60 8.98 -23.28
N GLY A 120 -4.84 8.04 -22.73
CA GLY A 120 -4.49 6.77 -23.39
C GLY A 120 -3.10 6.73 -24.04
N ASP A 121 -2.37 7.84 -24.09
CA ASP A 121 -1.00 7.92 -24.62
C ASP A 121 0.10 7.67 -23.55
N LYS A 122 -0.16 6.79 -22.58
CA LYS A 122 0.73 6.61 -21.41
C LYS A 122 2.17 6.22 -21.81
N ASP A 123 2.32 5.33 -22.78
CA ASP A 123 3.63 4.85 -23.25
C ASP A 123 4.54 5.98 -23.78
N LYS A 124 3.96 7.11 -24.19
CA LYS A 124 4.71 8.28 -24.69
C LYS A 124 5.28 9.17 -23.60
N ILE A 125 4.91 8.95 -22.33
CA ILE A 125 5.30 9.80 -21.20
C ILE A 125 5.97 9.05 -20.05
N ASP A 126 6.07 7.72 -20.09
CA ASP A 126 6.64 6.95 -18.99
C ASP A 126 8.05 7.42 -18.62
N GLY A 127 8.96 7.55 -19.58
CA GLY A 127 10.32 8.06 -19.32
C GLY A 127 10.35 9.50 -18.81
N TYR A 128 9.38 10.34 -19.21
CA TYR A 128 9.25 11.71 -18.71
C TYR A 128 8.78 11.72 -17.24
N ILE A 129 7.82 10.86 -16.90
CA ILE A 129 7.35 10.70 -15.51
C ILE A 129 8.49 10.17 -14.62
N GLU A 130 9.26 9.21 -15.11
CA GLU A 130 10.42 8.68 -14.39
C GLU A 130 11.46 9.77 -14.07
N ASP A 131 11.77 10.62 -15.06
CA ASP A 131 12.69 11.75 -14.86
C ASP A 131 12.13 12.75 -13.83
N VAL A 132 10.85 13.10 -13.91
CA VAL A 132 10.18 13.99 -12.93
C VAL A 132 10.24 13.39 -11.52
N VAL A 133 9.84 12.13 -11.36
CA VAL A 133 9.86 11.44 -10.07
C VAL A 133 11.27 11.40 -9.50
N LYS A 134 12.26 11.06 -10.33
CA LYS A 134 13.66 11.01 -9.93
C LYS A 134 14.14 12.37 -9.43
N THR A 135 13.85 13.46 -10.14
CA THR A 135 14.21 14.81 -9.71
C THR A 135 13.57 15.17 -8.36
N VAL A 136 12.28 14.85 -8.17
CA VAL A 136 11.60 15.10 -6.89
C VAL A 136 12.23 14.31 -5.75
N THR A 137 12.60 13.05 -5.97
CA THR A 137 13.17 12.18 -4.94
C THR A 137 14.65 12.43 -4.65
N ASP A 138 15.42 12.85 -5.67
CA ASP A 138 16.84 13.17 -5.56
C ASP A 138 17.09 14.50 -4.84
N THR A 139 16.11 15.40 -4.82
CA THR A 139 16.19 16.72 -4.16
C THR A 139 16.39 16.63 -2.63
N LYS A 140 16.52 15.40 -2.07
CA LYS A 140 16.44 15.06 -0.64
C LYS A 140 15.08 15.51 -0.09
N LEU A 141 14.63 14.84 0.96
CA LEU A 141 13.32 15.00 1.58
C LEU A 141 13.12 16.36 2.29
N SER A 142 13.67 17.45 1.74
CA SER A 142 13.46 18.81 2.21
C SER A 142 11.97 19.15 2.13
N GLY A 143 11.38 19.47 3.27
CA GLY A 143 9.94 19.75 3.39
C GLY A 143 9.14 18.69 4.12
N PHE A 144 9.69 17.49 4.33
CA PHE A 144 9.04 16.51 5.20
C PHE A 144 9.32 16.80 6.67
N LYS A 145 8.25 16.79 7.47
CA LYS A 145 8.28 17.04 8.90
C LYS A 145 7.91 15.76 9.63
N LYS A 146 8.73 15.34 10.60
CA LYS A 146 8.34 14.29 11.54
C LYS A 146 7.27 14.85 12.48
N GLU A 147 6.09 14.26 12.47
CA GLU A 147 4.98 14.64 13.35
C GLU A 147 5.04 13.88 14.68
N SER A 148 5.23 12.56 14.60
CA SER A 148 5.31 11.72 15.79
C SER A 148 6.03 10.41 15.51
N ASP A 149 6.44 9.73 16.57
CA ASP A 149 6.97 8.38 16.51
C ASP A 149 6.59 7.58 17.75
N TYR A 150 6.46 6.27 17.56
CA TYR A 150 6.05 5.32 18.57
C TYR A 150 6.73 3.98 18.39
N TRP A 151 6.74 3.18 19.43
CA TRP A 151 7.15 1.80 19.35
C TRP A 151 6.29 0.92 20.25
N VAL A 152 6.11 -0.31 19.81
CA VAL A 152 5.45 -1.39 20.55
C VAL A 152 6.37 -2.60 20.56
N GLN A 153 6.28 -3.39 21.62
CA GLN A 153 6.89 -4.71 21.70
C GLN A 153 5.77 -5.74 21.83
N MET A 154 5.75 -6.68 20.90
CA MET A 154 4.73 -7.72 20.82
C MET A 154 5.37 -9.09 21.05
N ARG A 155 4.72 -9.92 21.87
CA ARG A 155 5.02 -11.34 21.99
C ARG A 155 4.23 -12.12 20.95
N TYR A 156 4.94 -12.89 20.13
CA TYR A 156 4.41 -13.78 19.12
C TYR A 156 4.49 -15.23 19.59
N PHE A 157 3.59 -16.07 19.08
CA PHE A 157 3.45 -17.45 19.47
C PHE A 157 3.54 -18.37 18.26
N ASP A 158 4.09 -19.56 18.47
CA ASP A 158 4.12 -20.61 17.46
C ASP A 158 2.73 -21.26 17.27
N SER A 159 2.65 -22.23 16.37
CA SER A 159 1.42 -22.99 16.09
C SER A 159 0.91 -23.82 17.28
N GLU A 160 1.73 -24.03 18.30
CA GLU A 160 1.39 -24.71 19.55
C GLU A 160 0.97 -23.73 20.66
N GLY A 161 1.03 -22.42 20.40
CA GLY A 161 0.69 -21.36 21.36
C GLY A 161 1.78 -21.10 22.41
N LYS A 162 3.03 -21.51 22.14
CA LYS A 162 4.21 -21.22 22.98
C LYS A 162 4.86 -19.92 22.52
N PRO A 163 5.43 -19.11 23.44
CA PRO A 163 6.16 -17.90 23.07
C PRO A 163 7.30 -18.22 22.11
N GLU A 164 7.30 -17.57 20.95
CA GLU A 164 8.34 -17.73 19.91
C GLU A 164 9.28 -16.52 19.89
N ALA A 165 8.73 -15.32 20.03
CA ALA A 165 9.47 -14.09 19.79
C ALA A 165 8.86 -12.89 20.51
N ASP A 166 9.71 -12.08 21.15
CA ASP A 166 9.35 -10.74 21.61
C ASP A 166 10.03 -9.73 20.68
N ASP A 167 9.26 -9.14 19.77
CA ASP A 167 9.79 -8.28 18.72
C ASP A 167 9.23 -6.86 18.82
N PHE A 168 10.08 -5.89 18.49
CA PHE A 168 9.73 -4.49 18.35
C PHE A 168 9.18 -4.19 16.97
N THR A 169 8.21 -3.29 16.94
CA THR A 169 7.78 -2.56 15.74
C THR A 169 7.91 -1.07 16.04
N TYR A 170 8.62 -0.36 15.17
CA TYR A 170 8.73 1.10 15.21
C TYR A 170 7.75 1.71 14.22
N ILE A 171 7.01 2.72 14.65
CA ILE A 171 6.00 3.42 13.86
C ILE A 171 6.35 4.91 13.83
N ILE A 172 6.35 5.52 12.65
CA ILE A 172 6.66 6.94 12.50
C ILE A 172 5.67 7.61 11.55
N LEU A 173 5.25 8.82 11.93
CA LEU A 173 4.33 9.66 11.17
C LEU A 173 5.09 10.89 10.66
N TYR A 174 5.05 11.08 9.34
CA TYR A 174 5.56 12.25 8.66
C TYR A 174 4.43 13.02 7.97
N SER A 175 4.68 14.31 7.76
CA SER A 175 3.84 15.16 6.93
C SER A 175 4.69 15.93 5.90
N ILE A 176 4.07 16.37 4.81
CA ILE A 176 4.61 17.43 3.94
C ILE A 176 3.46 18.39 3.60
N PRO A 177 3.66 19.72 3.67
CA PRO A 177 2.66 20.66 3.18
C PRO A 177 2.34 20.39 1.71
N LYS A 178 1.05 20.34 1.35
CA LYS A 178 0.61 20.05 -0.03
C LYS A 178 1.29 20.98 -1.03
N LYS A 179 1.25 22.28 -0.73
CA LYS A 179 1.92 23.34 -1.52
C LYS A 179 3.42 23.11 -1.70
N THR A 180 4.10 22.51 -0.73
CA THR A 180 5.53 22.21 -0.83
C THR A 180 5.76 21.07 -1.81
N LEU A 181 4.99 19.99 -1.69
CA LEU A 181 5.10 18.86 -2.62
C LEU A 181 4.71 19.24 -4.05
N ASP A 182 3.62 19.99 -4.22
CA ASP A 182 3.17 20.49 -5.51
C ASP A 182 4.24 21.37 -6.16
N ARG A 183 4.90 22.24 -5.37
CA ARG A 183 6.02 23.06 -5.86
C ARG A 183 7.21 22.20 -6.31
N LEU A 184 7.61 21.20 -5.52
CA LEU A 184 8.72 20.30 -5.88
C LEU A 184 8.44 19.57 -7.20
N ILE A 185 7.20 19.15 -7.41
CA ILE A 185 6.77 18.50 -8.66
C ILE A 185 6.78 19.50 -9.81
N ASN A 186 6.27 20.71 -9.61
CA ASN A 186 6.29 21.76 -10.62
C ASN A 186 7.72 22.13 -11.05
N ASP A 187 8.63 22.26 -10.09
CA ASP A 187 10.04 22.53 -10.36
C ASP A 187 10.67 21.38 -11.18
N ALA A 188 10.36 20.12 -10.83
CA ALA A 188 10.84 18.94 -11.57
C ALA A 188 10.25 18.84 -12.99
N VAL A 189 8.96 19.11 -13.17
CA VAL A 189 8.24 19.11 -14.46
C VAL A 189 8.81 20.15 -15.43
N ASN A 190 9.23 21.31 -14.91
CA ASN A 190 9.86 22.36 -15.69
C ASN A 190 11.31 22.03 -16.07
N GLY A 191 12.05 21.30 -15.21
CA GLY A 191 13.43 20.88 -15.48
C GLY A 191 13.58 19.62 -16.35
N ALA A 192 12.63 18.67 -16.29
CA ALA A 192 12.72 17.38 -16.97
C ALA A 192 12.52 17.45 -18.51
N ASP A 193 12.25 18.63 -19.07
CA ASP A 193 11.84 18.78 -20.46
C ASP A 193 13.01 19.00 -21.44
N GLU A 194 14.24 19.14 -20.95
CA GLU A 194 15.39 19.55 -21.77
C GLU A 194 16.11 18.39 -22.52
N VAL A 195 15.78 17.12 -22.25
CA VAL A 195 16.77 16.04 -22.46
C VAL A 195 16.66 15.28 -23.81
N LYS A 196 15.58 15.38 -24.60
CA LYS A 196 15.46 14.59 -25.87
C LYS A 196 14.69 15.31 -27.00
N PRO A 197 15.01 15.05 -28.29
CA PRO A 197 14.17 15.43 -29.42
C PRO A 197 12.82 14.70 -29.34
N LYS A 198 11.72 15.43 -29.57
CA LYS A 198 10.35 14.91 -29.39
C LYS A 198 9.53 15.14 -30.65
N THR A 199 8.66 14.19 -30.97
CA THR A 199 7.63 14.38 -32.00
C THR A 199 6.61 15.44 -31.55
N GLU A 200 5.92 16.09 -32.48
CA GLU A 200 4.86 17.07 -32.13
C GLU A 200 3.75 16.44 -31.26
N THR A 201 3.40 15.18 -31.55
CA THR A 201 2.45 14.41 -30.73
C THR A 201 2.97 14.21 -29.30
N GLU A 202 4.24 13.87 -29.14
CA GLU A 202 4.86 13.68 -27.82
C GLU A 202 4.94 14.99 -27.03
N LYS A 203 5.26 16.11 -27.69
CA LYS A 203 5.21 17.44 -27.08
C LYS A 203 3.80 17.76 -26.57
N ALA A 204 2.78 17.57 -27.41
CA ALA A 204 1.40 17.83 -27.03
C ALA A 204 0.89 16.96 -25.86
N VAL A 205 1.34 15.70 -25.75
CA VAL A 205 1.00 14.84 -24.59
C VAL A 205 1.72 15.35 -23.33
N ARG A 206 3.01 15.68 -23.43
CA ARG A 206 3.79 16.20 -22.30
C ARG A 206 3.26 17.54 -21.81
N ASP A 207 2.85 18.45 -22.70
CA ASP A 207 2.27 19.73 -22.32
C ASP A 207 0.96 19.54 -21.56
N ARG A 208 0.08 18.62 -21.99
CA ARG A 208 -1.12 18.26 -21.23
C ARG A 208 -0.80 17.73 -19.83
N VAL A 209 0.18 16.84 -19.72
CA VAL A 209 0.62 16.29 -18.43
C VAL A 209 1.23 17.36 -17.54
N ARG A 210 2.07 18.23 -18.08
CA ARG A 210 2.66 19.37 -17.38
C ARG A 210 1.57 20.28 -16.81
N GLU A 211 0.61 20.70 -17.62
CA GLU A 211 -0.48 21.56 -17.16
C GLU A 211 -1.32 20.85 -16.09
N ALA A 212 -1.60 19.56 -16.26
CA ALA A 212 -2.29 18.79 -15.23
C ALA A 212 -1.50 18.74 -13.91
N LEU A 213 -0.19 18.50 -13.93
CA LEU A 213 0.62 18.46 -12.71
C LEU A 213 0.72 19.83 -12.01
N LYS A 214 0.68 20.94 -12.77
CA LYS A 214 0.64 22.31 -12.22
C LYS A 214 -0.60 22.62 -11.39
N GLU A 215 -1.71 21.93 -11.66
CA GLU A 215 -2.94 22.04 -10.87
C GLU A 215 -2.84 21.35 -9.48
N GLY A 216 -1.76 20.60 -9.23
CA GLY A 216 -1.55 19.82 -8.01
C GLY A 216 -1.85 18.32 -8.17
N ILE A 217 -1.33 17.51 -7.23
CA ILE A 217 -1.41 16.03 -7.22
C ILE A 217 -2.16 15.42 -6.02
#